data_AF-A0A354UY65-F1
#
_entry.id   AF-A0A354UY65-F1
#
_cell.length_a   1.000
_cell.length_b   1.000
_cell.length_c   1.000
_cell.angle_alpha   90.00
_cell.angle_beta   90.00
_cell.angle_gamma   90.00
#
_symmetry.space_group_name_H-M   'P 1'
#
loop_
_entity.id
_entity.type
_entity.pdbx_description
1 polymer ?
#
loop_
_entity_poly.entity_id
_entity_poly.type
_entity_poly.pdbx_seq_one_letter_code
_entity_poly.pdbx_strand_id
1 'polypeptide(L)' 'MIATSSRTAPAADRPAWPALLSRPWPAVMGVLNITPDSFSDGGQFAVPERALAQARRMVAAGADIIDIG' A
#
# COMPACT_ATOMS: atom_id res chain seq x y z
N MET A 1 11.64 18.16 24.05
CA MET A 1 10.89 18.76 22.94
C MET A 1 11.49 18.25 21.64
N ILE A 2 10.92 17.20 21.06
CA ILE A 2 11.27 16.74 19.71
C ILE A 2 10.09 17.13 18.84
N ALA A 3 10.28 18.11 17.96
CA ALA A 3 9.28 18.51 16.99
C ALA A 3 9.11 17.36 15.99
N THR A 4 8.04 16.59 16.14
CA THR A 4 7.53 15.71 15.08
C THR A 4 6.95 16.60 13.99
N SER A 5 7.82 17.10 13.11
CA SER A 5 7.42 17.73 11.86
C SER A 5 6.67 16.67 11.04
N SER A 6 5.35 16.75 11.03
CA SER A 6 4.50 16.00 10.11
C SER A 6 4.91 16.40 8.69
N ARG A 7 5.65 15.51 8.02
CA ARG A 7 5.74 15.60 6.56
C ARG A 7 4.35 15.29 6.04
N THR A 8 3.61 16.33 5.69
CA THR A 8 2.48 16.21 4.77
C THR A 8 3.06 15.64 3.48
N ALA A 9 2.85 14.34 3.24
CA ALA A 9 3.11 13.79 1.92
C ALA A 9 2.33 14.67 0.93
N PRO A 10 2.93 15.12 -0.18
CA PRO A 10 2.17 15.87 -1.18
C PRO A 10 0.93 15.03 -1.48
N ALA A 11 -0.23 15.68 -1.54
CA ALA A 11 -1.42 15.05 -2.04
C ALA A 11 -1.07 14.61 -3.47
N ALA A 12 -0.57 13.38 -3.62
CA ALA A 12 -0.41 12.76 -4.90
C ALA A 12 -1.77 12.94 -5.57
N ASP A 13 -1.76 13.40 -6.82
CA ASP A 13 -2.92 13.37 -7.70
C ASP A 13 -3.35 11.91 -7.83
N ARG A 14 -3.96 11.39 -6.77
CA ARG A 14 -4.58 10.09 -6.73
C ARG A 14 -5.71 10.25 -7.72
N PRO A 15 -5.75 9.45 -8.80
CA PRO A 15 -6.91 9.48 -9.66
C PRO A 15 -8.10 9.25 -8.75
N ALA A 16 -9.00 10.25 -8.68
CA ALA A 16 -10.26 10.08 -8.00
C ALA A 16 -10.89 8.82 -8.58
N TRP A 17 -11.52 7.97 -7.76
CA TRP A 17 -12.17 6.74 -8.22
C TRP A 17 -12.94 6.88 -9.55
N PRO A 18 -13.66 7.99 -9.82
CA PRO A 18 -14.27 8.22 -11.13
C PRO A 18 -13.32 8.20 -12.33
N ALA A 19 -12.10 8.74 -12.19
CA ALA A 19 -11.10 8.78 -13.26
C ALA A 19 -10.44 7.42 -13.48
N LEU A 20 -10.27 6.62 -12.42
CA LEU A 20 -9.76 5.25 -12.55
C LEU A 20 -10.80 4.35 -13.24
N LEU A 21 -12.05 4.46 -12.82
CA LEU A 21 -13.15 3.62 -13.30
C LEU A 21 -13.71 4.02 -14.67
N SER A 22 -13.38 5.21 -15.17
CA SER A 22 -13.76 5.67 -16.51
C SER A 22 -12.79 5.24 -17.62
N ARG A 23 -11.67 4.59 -17.28
CA ARG A 23 -10.69 4.09 -18.25
C ARG A 23 -11.33 2.98 -19.11
N PRO A 24 -10.96 2.86 -20.40
CA PRO A 24 -11.56 1.88 -21.30
C PRO A 24 -10.99 0.46 -21.14
N TRP A 25 -10.22 0.20 -20.09
CA TRP A 25 -9.65 -1.11 -19.76
C TRP A 25 -9.86 -1.45 -18.29
N PRO A 26 -9.90 -2.76 -17.93
CA PRO A 26 -10.08 -3.18 -16.55
C PRO A 26 -8.98 -2.62 -15.64
N ALA A 27 -9.38 -2.21 -14.43
CA ALA A 27 -8.43 -1.90 -13.37
C ALA A 27 -7.96 -3.20 -12.71
N VAL A 28 -6.69 -3.26 -12.35
CA VAL A 28 -6.09 -4.40 -11.63
C VAL A 28 -5.97 -4.06 -10.15
N MET A 29 -6.56 -4.91 -9.31
CA MET A 29 -6.46 -4.83 -7.85
C MET A 29 -5.50 -5.89 -7.32
N GLY A 30 -4.37 -5.47 -6.77
CA GLY A 30 -3.45 -6.33 -6.04
C GLY A 30 -3.95 -6.57 -4.63
N VAL A 31 -4.10 -7.83 -4.22
CA VAL A 31 -4.48 -8.18 -2.84
C VAL A 31 -3.22 -8.38 -2.00
N LEU A 32 -3.06 -7.55 -0.98
CA LEU A 32 -1.96 -7.58 -0.02
C LEU A 32 -2.49 -8.02 1.35
N ASN A 33 -2.43 -9.32 1.62
CA ASN A 33 -2.77 -9.86 2.92
C ASN A 33 -1.63 -9.65 3.91
N ILE A 34 -1.93 -9.07 5.07
CA ILE A 34 -1.05 -8.77 6.19
C ILE A 34 -1.66 -9.39 7.45
N THR A 35 -1.58 -10.72 7.56
CA THR A 35 -2.09 -11.41 8.76
C THR A 35 -0.98 -11.58 9.82
N PRO A 36 -1.26 -11.39 11.12
CA PRO A 36 -0.29 -11.58 12.21
C PRO A 36 0.16 -13.04 12.41
N ASP A 37 -0.42 -14.01 11.71
CA ASP A 37 -0.48 -15.43 12.06
C ASP A 37 0.83 -16.21 11.79
N SER A 38 1.97 -15.50 11.73
CA SER A 38 3.30 -16.11 11.65
C SER A 38 4.29 -15.45 12.61
N PHE A 39 3.97 -15.36 13.90
CA PHE A 39 4.96 -14.95 14.91
C PHE A 39 4.98 -15.87 16.13
N SER A 40 5.76 -16.93 15.99
CA SER A 40 6.57 -17.53 17.05
C SER A 40 7.61 -16.57 17.66
N ASP A 41 7.77 -15.33 17.14
CA ASP A 41 8.96 -14.52 17.43
C ASP A 41 8.67 -13.11 18.00
N GLY A 42 7.54 -12.89 18.66
CA GLY A 42 7.39 -11.77 19.61
C GLY A 42 7.30 -10.35 19.03
N GLY A 43 6.79 -10.16 17.81
CA GLY A 43 6.19 -8.88 17.37
C GLY A 43 7.12 -7.68 17.24
N GLN A 44 8.44 -7.87 17.28
CA GLN A 44 9.41 -6.78 17.20
C GLN A 44 10.08 -6.78 15.82
N PHE A 45 9.52 -5.97 14.91
CA PHE A 45 10.12 -5.53 13.63
C PHE A 45 10.27 -6.59 12.53
N ALA A 46 9.32 -6.60 11.56
CA ALA A 46 9.51 -7.05 10.15
C ALA A 46 8.21 -7.16 9.32
N VAL A 47 7.02 -6.85 9.85
CA VAL A 47 5.76 -6.96 9.07
C VAL A 47 5.51 -5.73 8.17
N PRO A 48 5.65 -4.47 8.67
CA PRO A 48 5.37 -3.28 7.85
C PRO A 48 6.31 -3.12 6.66
N GLU A 49 7.60 -3.41 6.84
CA GLU A 49 8.61 -3.25 5.78
C GLU A 49 8.41 -4.28 4.66
N ARG A 50 8.04 -5.52 5.01
CA ARG A 50 7.71 -6.57 4.05
C ARG A 50 6.44 -6.26 3.27
N ALA A 51 5.40 -5.79 3.96
CA ALA A 51 4.17 -5.34 3.33
C ALA A 51 4.43 -4.19 2.36
N LEU A 52 5.23 -3.20 2.78
CA LEU A 52 5.61 -2.07 1.93
C LEU A 52 6.44 -2.51 0.71
N ALA A 53 7.38 -3.43 0.88
CA ALA A 53 8.15 -3.98 -0.22
C ALA A 53 7.26 -4.73 -1.23
N GLN A 54 6.28 -5.49 -0.75
CA GLN A 54 5.31 -6.18 -1.61
C GLN A 54 4.39 -5.19 -2.34
N ALA A 55 3.88 -4.16 -1.64
CA ALA A 55 3.09 -3.10 -2.26
C ALA A 55 3.87 -2.40 -3.39
N ARG A 56 5.17 -2.10 -3.17
CA ARG A 56 6.03 -1.50 -4.21
C ARG A 56 6.20 -2.42 -5.43
N ARG A 57 6.31 -3.74 -5.22
CA ARG A 57 6.35 -4.72 -6.32
C ARG A 57 5.04 -4.74 -7.11
N MET A 58 3.89 -4.70 -6.43
CA MET A 58 2.57 -4.65 -7.09
C MET A 58 2.41 -3.39 -7.93
N VAL A 59 2.83 -2.22 -7.42
CA VAL A 59 2.85 -0.97 -8.19
C VAL A 59 3.76 -1.10 -9.41
N ALA A 60 4.97 -1.62 -9.25
CA ALA A 60 5.90 -1.82 -10.37
C ALA A 60 5.38 -2.80 -11.42
N ALA A 61 4.52 -3.75 -11.02
CA ALA A 61 3.84 -4.69 -11.92
C ALA A 61 2.58 -4.11 -12.60
N GLY A 62 2.18 -2.88 -12.25
CA GLY A 62 1.04 -2.20 -12.87
C GLY A 62 -0.30 -2.38 -12.13
N ALA A 63 -0.29 -2.71 -10.83
CA ALA A 63 -1.52 -2.67 -10.04
C ALA A 63 -2.04 -1.22 -9.93
N ASP A 64 -3.32 -1.03 -10.25
CA ASP A 64 -4.01 0.27 -10.12
C ASP A 64 -4.53 0.50 -8.70
N ILE A 65 -4.88 -0.60 -8.01
CA ILE A 65 -5.44 -0.61 -6.67
C ILE A 65 -4.65 -1.62 -5.84
N ILE A 66 -4.43 -1.32 -4.56
CA ILE A 66 -3.97 -2.30 -3.57
C ILE A 66 -5.07 -2.44 -2.53
N ASP A 67 -5.60 -3.64 -2.41
CA ASP A 67 -6.50 -4.05 -1.32
C ASP A 67 -5.65 -4.62 -0.19
N ILE A 68 -5.81 -4.08 1.01
CA ILE A 68 -4.98 -4.46 2.16
C ILE A 68 -5.91 -5.11 3.18
N GLY A 69 -5.70 -6.40 3.43
CA GLY A 69 -6.49 -7.23 4.34
C GLY A 69 -5.64 -7.94 5.37
#